data_AF-A0A0D0AQM4-F1
#
_entry.id   AF-A0A0D0AQM4-F1
#
_cell.length_a   1.000
_cell.length_b   1.000
_cell.length_c   1.000
_cell.angle_alpha   90.00
_cell.angle_beta   90.00
_cell.angle_gamma   90.00
#
_symmetry.space_group_name_H-M   'P 1'
#
loop_
_entity.id
_entity.type
_entity.pdbx_description
1 polymer ?
#
loop_
_entity_poly.entity_id
_entity_poly.type
_entity_poly.pdbx_seq_one_letter_code
_entity_poly.pdbx_strand_id
1 'polypeptide(L)'
;PLSACAVCLGRHAHKIVKWKAAKTWDNAHYTLCTRVGKILTMRDSRPVCSDWQQVSGCSNATHDRQHFCSGCTASSHRVQTCPRAQKA
;
A
#
# COMPACT_ATOMS: atom_id res chain seq x y z
N PRO A 1 7.17 8.47 -13.91
CA PRO A 1 6.29 8.64 -12.74
C PRO A 1 6.75 7.78 -11.55
N LEU A 2 6.75 8.34 -10.33
CA LEU A 2 7.12 7.60 -9.11
C LEU A 2 6.00 6.63 -8.72
N SER A 3 6.37 5.44 -8.23
CA SER A 3 5.40 4.49 -7.68
C SER A 3 4.75 5.04 -6.41
N ALA A 4 3.45 4.79 -6.26
CA ALA A 4 2.74 5.11 -5.03
C ALA A 4 3.26 4.25 -3.88
N CYS A 5 3.49 4.86 -2.73
CA CYS A 5 3.87 4.16 -1.51
C CYS A 5 2.67 3.38 -0.95
N ALA A 6 2.88 2.11 -0.61
CA ALA A 6 1.83 1.26 -0.03
C ALA A 6 1.31 1.74 1.35
N VAL A 7 2.04 2.61 2.04
CA VAL A 7 1.67 3.12 3.37
C VAL A 7 0.92 4.45 3.27
N CYS A 8 1.54 5.50 2.72
CA CYS A 8 0.96 6.84 2.67
C CYS A 8 0.21 7.16 1.36
N LEU A 9 0.25 6.27 0.38
CA LEU A 9 -0.35 6.41 -0.96
C LEU A 9 0.23 7.57 -1.80
N GLY A 10 1.26 8.26 -1.31
CA GLY A 10 1.96 9.33 -2.03
C GLY A 10 2.96 8.80 -3.05
N ARG A 11 3.23 9.60 -4.08
CA ARG A 11 4.23 9.37 -5.13
C ARG A 11 5.41 10.32 -4.95
N HIS A 12 6.19 10.08 -3.91
CA HIS A 12 7.41 10.84 -3.64
C HIS A 12 8.46 9.94 -3.01
N ALA A 13 9.74 10.26 -3.18
CA ALA A 13 10.82 9.52 -2.57
C ALA A 13 10.81 9.73 -1.05
N HIS A 14 10.62 8.65 -0.29
CA HIS A 14 10.80 8.65 1.16
C HIS A 14 11.25 7.29 1.68
N LYS A 15 11.86 7.28 2.87
CA LYS A 15 12.33 6.05 3.53
C LYS A 15 11.15 5.29 4.15
N ILE A 16 10.43 4.51 3.34
CA ILE A 16 9.25 3.71 3.75
C ILE A 16 9.53 2.84 4.99
N VAL A 17 10.75 2.30 5.13
CA VAL A 17 11.16 1.42 6.24
C VAL A 17 11.09 2.12 7.61
N LYS A 18 11.25 3.45 7.67
CA LYS A 18 11.16 4.24 8.91
C LYS A 18 9.86 5.06 8.98
N TRP A 19 8.99 4.96 7.98
CA TRP A 19 7.87 5.86 7.80
C TRP A 19 6.60 5.34 8.49
N LYS A 20 6.28 5.93 9.63
CA LYS A 20 5.01 5.72 10.35
C LYS A 20 4.03 6.84 10.03
N ALA A 21 3.59 6.94 8.77
CA ALA A 21 2.53 7.89 8.44
C ALA A 21 1.23 7.48 9.12
N ALA A 22 0.67 8.37 9.94
CA ALA A 22 -0.68 8.19 10.47
C ALA A 22 -1.74 8.50 9.40
N LYS A 23 -1.41 9.40 8.46
CA LYS A 23 -2.30 9.86 7.39
C LYS A 23 -1.69 9.69 6.00
N THR A 24 -2.57 9.70 5.01
CA THR A 24 -2.28 9.69 3.58
C THR A 24 -1.59 10.99 3.13
N TRP A 25 -1.03 10.99 1.92
CA TRP A 25 -0.21 12.07 1.37
C TRP A 25 -0.87 13.45 1.35
N ASP A 26 -2.20 13.51 1.30
CA ASP A 26 -3.04 14.72 1.31
C ASP A 26 -3.64 15.03 2.69
N ASN A 27 -3.30 14.24 3.72
CA ASN A 27 -3.90 14.29 5.06
C ASN A 27 -5.42 14.04 5.12
N ALA A 28 -6.05 13.59 4.03
CA ALA A 28 -7.51 13.39 3.98
C ALA A 28 -7.97 12.12 4.70
N HIS A 29 -7.14 11.07 4.66
CA HIS A 29 -7.46 9.78 5.27
C HIS A 29 -6.36 9.27 6.18
N TYR A 30 -6.74 8.50 7.20
CA TYR A 30 -5.82 7.68 7.97
C TYR A 30 -5.22 6.55 7.12
N THR A 31 -3.94 6.24 7.32
CA THR A 31 -3.29 5.09 6.65
C THR A 31 -3.91 3.79 7.17
N LEU A 32 -4.30 2.89 6.26
CA LEU A 32 -4.86 1.59 6.63
C LEU A 32 -3.80 0.50 6.80
N CYS A 33 -2.61 0.74 6.25
CA CYS A 33 -1.49 -0.16 6.25
C CYS A 33 -0.27 0.49 6.90
N THR A 34 0.51 -0.31 7.63
CA THR A 34 1.80 0.06 8.18
C THR A 34 2.84 -0.97 7.74
N ARG A 35 4.12 -0.62 7.89
CA ARG A 35 5.22 -1.54 7.64
C ARG A 35 5.82 -2.01 8.96
N VAL A 36 5.76 -3.32 9.21
CA VAL A 36 6.40 -3.97 10.36
C VAL A 36 7.58 -4.78 9.83
N GLY A 37 8.78 -4.22 9.96
CA GLY A 37 9.99 -4.80 9.36
C GLY A 37 9.91 -4.83 7.82
N LYS A 38 9.92 -6.04 7.24
CA LYS A 38 9.82 -6.24 5.78
C LYS A 38 8.37 -6.45 5.29
N ILE A 39 7.41 -6.61 6.20
CA ILE A 39 6.04 -6.99 5.89
C ILE A 39 5.13 -5.74 5.92
N LEU A 40 4.23 -5.66 4.96
CA LEU A 40 3.10 -4.73 5.00
C LEU A 40 1.96 -5.37 5.77
N THR A 41 1.43 -4.64 6.74
CA THR A 41 0.41 -5.14 7.66
C THR A 41 -0.72 -4.14 7.76
N MET A 42 -1.96 -4.61 7.66
CA MET A 42 -3.14 -3.78 7.87
C MET A 42 -3.34 -3.45 9.34
N ARG A 43 -4.18 -2.46 9.64
CA ARG A 43 -4.59 -2.12 11.02
C ARG A 43 -5.22 -3.30 11.77
N ASP A 44 -5.89 -4.20 11.07
CA ASP A 44 -6.47 -5.43 11.63
C ASP A 44 -5.47 -6.60 11.69
N SER A 45 -4.18 -6.32 11.56
CA SER A 45 -3.08 -7.30 11.62
C SER A 45 -3.00 -8.27 10.43
N ARG A 46 -3.82 -8.11 9.39
CA ARG A 46 -3.70 -8.96 8.19
C ARG A 46 -2.45 -8.59 7.37
N PRO A 47 -1.67 -9.58 6.92
CA PRO A 47 -0.54 -9.31 6.02
C PRO A 47 -1.04 -8.92 4.64
N VAL A 48 -0.29 -8.01 4.00
CA VAL A 48 -0.54 -7.54 2.63
C VAL A 48 0.63 -7.96 1.77
N CYS A 49 0.35 -8.48 0.59
CA CYS A 49 1.40 -8.78 -0.37
C CYS A 49 2.06 -7.49 -0.85
N SER A 50 3.35 -7.32 -0.56
CA SER A 50 4.13 -6.15 -1.00
C SER A 50 4.25 -6.09 -2.51
N ASP A 51 4.43 -7.23 -3.17
CA ASP A 51 4.57 -7.31 -4.64
C ASP A 51 3.27 -6.94 -5.33
N TRP A 52 2.12 -7.31 -4.75
CA TRP A 52 0.82 -6.87 -5.24
C TRP A 52 0.69 -5.35 -5.29
N GLN A 53 1.28 -4.62 -4.31
CA GLN A 53 1.27 -3.15 -4.30
C GLN A 53 2.24 -2.52 -5.30
N GLN A 54 3.14 -3.29 -5.92
CA GLN A 54 4.08 -2.75 -6.91
C GLN A 54 3.40 -2.56 -8.26
N VAL A 55 4.04 -1.82 -9.17
CA VAL A 55 3.51 -1.58 -10.52
C VAL A 55 3.34 -2.90 -11.29
N SER A 56 4.30 -3.81 -11.14
CA SER A 56 4.28 -5.17 -11.72
C SER A 56 3.17 -6.05 -11.16
N GLY A 57 2.69 -5.77 -9.94
CA GLY A 57 1.80 -6.67 -9.21
C GLY A 57 2.49 -7.97 -8.79
N CYS A 58 1.67 -8.93 -8.34
CA CYS A 58 2.07 -10.28 -7.95
C CYS A 58 1.22 -11.29 -8.72
N SER A 59 1.84 -12.34 -9.25
CA SER A 59 1.16 -13.43 -9.98
C SER A 59 1.05 -14.73 -9.18
N ASN A 60 1.52 -14.72 -7.93
CA ASN A 60 1.57 -15.93 -7.11
C ASN A 60 0.21 -16.18 -6.42
N ALA A 61 -0.48 -17.21 -6.89
CA ALA A 61 -1.80 -17.61 -6.41
C ALA A 61 -1.81 -18.20 -4.99
N THR A 62 -0.66 -18.59 -4.42
CA THR A 62 -0.63 -19.23 -3.09
C THR A 62 -1.08 -18.31 -1.96
N HIS A 63 -1.14 -17.01 -2.21
CA HIS A 63 -1.51 -16.01 -1.21
C HIS A 63 -2.45 -14.91 -1.75
N ASP A 64 -3.35 -15.26 -2.67
CA ASP A 64 -4.35 -14.33 -3.24
C ASP A 64 -5.20 -13.63 -2.18
N ARG A 65 -5.41 -14.26 -1.02
CA ARG A 65 -6.10 -13.64 0.13
C ARG A 65 -5.38 -12.39 0.68
N GLN A 66 -4.12 -12.18 0.31
CA GLN A 66 -3.30 -11.02 0.67
C GLN A 66 -3.22 -9.97 -0.46
N HIS A 67 -3.83 -10.25 -1.62
CA HIS A 67 -3.87 -9.35 -2.79
C HIS A 67 -5.04 -8.38 -2.67
N PHE A 68 -4.88 -7.40 -1.78
CA PHE A 68 -5.82 -6.30 -1.64
C PHE A 68 -5.09 -4.97 -1.52
N CYS A 69 -5.71 -3.91 -2.00
CA CYS A 69 -5.16 -2.57 -1.99
C CYS A 69 -4.92 -2.08 -0.56
N SER A 70 -3.70 -1.64 -0.26
CA SER A 70 -3.33 -1.14 1.06
C SER A 70 -4.01 0.20 1.43
N GLY A 71 -4.53 0.94 0.43
CA GLY A 71 -5.19 2.23 0.63
C GLY A 71 -6.70 2.16 0.89
N CYS A 72 -7.37 1.10 0.43
CA CYS A 72 -8.83 1.01 0.49
C CYS A 72 -9.39 -0.42 0.60
N THR A 73 -8.55 -1.42 0.87
CA THR A 73 -8.91 -2.83 1.10
C THR A 73 -9.58 -3.58 -0.05
N ALA A 74 -9.74 -2.96 -1.22
CA ALA A 74 -10.33 -3.60 -2.39
C ALA A 74 -9.35 -4.60 -3.03
N SER A 75 -9.83 -5.77 -3.47
CA SER A 75 -9.03 -6.76 -4.21
C SER A 75 -8.96 -6.50 -5.71
N SER A 76 -9.82 -5.61 -6.24
CA SER A 76 -9.88 -5.31 -7.68
C SER A 76 -8.67 -4.55 -8.21
N HIS A 77 -7.86 -3.97 -7.33
CA HIS A 77 -6.74 -3.14 -7.72
C HIS A 77 -5.63 -3.12 -6.65
N ARG A 78 -4.52 -2.51 -7.02
CA ARG A 78 -3.33 -2.29 -6.19
C ARG A 78 -3.15 -0.82 -5.88
N VAL A 79 -2.26 -0.48 -4.93
CA VAL A 79 -2.04 0.93 -4.55
C VAL A 79 -1.72 1.84 -5.73
N GLN A 80 -1.06 1.33 -6.77
CA GLN A 80 -0.66 2.10 -7.94
C GLN A 80 -1.84 2.67 -8.74
N THR A 81 -3.03 2.09 -8.63
CA THR A 81 -4.24 2.53 -9.33
C THR A 81 -5.36 2.84 -8.35
N CYS A 82 -5.04 3.01 -7.06
CA CYS A 82 -6.02 3.33 -6.04
C CYS A 82 -6.51 4.78 -6.21
N PRO A 83 -7.82 5.05 -6.16
CA PRO A 83 -8.36 6.42 -6.20
C PRO A 83 -7.86 7.33 -5.07
N ARG A 84 -7.44 6.75 -3.94
CA ARG A 84 -6.86 7.46 -2.79
C ARG A 84 -5.36 7.74 -2.94
N ALA A 85 -4.70 7.10 -3.92
CA ALA A 85 -3.30 7.35 -4.19
C ALA A 85 -3.11 8.67 -4.94
N GLN A 86 -1.97 9.30 -4.72
CA GLN A 86 -1.58 10.48 -5.46
C GLN A 86 -1.58 10.16 -6.96
N LYS A 87 -2.15 11.05 -7.77
CA LYS A 87 -2.17 10.91 -9.23
C LYS A 87 -0.73 10.87 -9.76
N ALA A 88 -0.51 10.01 -10.75
CA ALA A 88 0.78 9.81 -11.40
C ALA A 88 1.17 10.99 -12.29
#